data_AF-A0A2P7BQ47-F1
#
_entry.id   AF-A0A2P7BQ47-F1
#
_cell.length_a   1.000
_cell.length_b   1.000
_cell.length_c   1.000
_cell.angle_alpha   90.00
_cell.angle_beta   90.00
_cell.angle_gamma   90.00
#
_symmetry.space_group_name_H-M   'P 1'
#
loop_
_entity.id
_entity.type
_entity.pdbx_description
1 polymer ?
#
loop_
_entity_poly.entity_id
_entity_poly.type
_entity_poly.pdbx_seq_one_letter_code
_entity_poly.pdbx_strand_id
1 'polypeptide(L)' 'MRDKRKKFVELAEARVNRAIKDVRLIGNLANKNSYDYTDDDARKIFRALQKEIEAAKARFMGDAGGRDSDFRLED' A
#
# COMPACT_ATOMS: atom_id res chain seq x y z
N MET A 1 28.88 8.28 -7.83
CA MET A 1 27.61 7.53 -7.90
C MET A 1 26.67 8.06 -6.81
N ARG A 2 25.44 8.46 -7.13
CA ARG A 2 24.44 8.77 -6.10
C ARG A 2 24.19 7.49 -5.30
N ASP A 3 24.34 7.55 -3.98
CA ASP A 3 24.08 6.41 -3.11
C ASP A 3 22.60 6.00 -3.24
N LYS A 4 22.36 4.89 -3.95
CA LYS A 4 21.02 4.35 -4.21
C LYS A 4 20.28 4.08 -2.90
N ARG A 5 21.01 3.67 -1.84
CA ARG A 5 20.43 3.43 -0.51
C ARG A 5 19.98 4.74 0.11
N LYS A 6 20.83 5.77 0.11
CA LYS A 6 20.46 7.10 0.62
C LYS A 6 19.22 7.66 -0.09
N LYS A 7 19.17 7.57 -1.42
CA LYS A 7 18.00 8.05 -2.18
C LYS A 7 16.73 7.25 -1.87
N PHE A 8 16.84 5.94 -1.68
CA PHE A 8 15.73 5.10 -1.27
C PHE A 8 15.20 5.52 0.12
N VAL A 9 16.08 5.72 1.11
CA VAL A 9 15.68 6.13 2.47
C VAL A 9 14.93 7.45 2.43
N GLU A 10 15.49 8.47 1.77
CA GLU A 10 14.87 9.79 1.62
C GLU A 10 13.46 9.70 1.02
N LEU A 11 13.30 8.92 -0.06
CA LEU A 11 12.00 8.74 -0.71
C LEU A 11 11.03 7.92 0.14
N ALA A 12 11.50 6.87 0.82
CA ALA A 12 10.68 6.02 1.66
C ALA A 12 10.11 6.80 2.84
N GLU A 13 10.95 7.55 3.56
CA GLU A 13 10.52 8.38 4.68
C GLU A 13 9.49 9.42 4.25
N ALA A 14 9.77 10.15 3.16
CA ALA A 14 8.85 11.16 2.65
C ALA A 14 7.49 10.58 2.25
N ARG A 15 7.47 9.43 1.57
CA ARG A 15 6.25 8.77 1.08
C ARG A 15 5.44 8.14 2.20
N VAL A 16 6.08 7.43 3.12
CA VAL A 16 5.42 6.79 4.26
C VAL A 16 4.81 7.85 5.18
N ASN A 17 5.54 8.93 5.47
CA ASN A 17 4.99 10.02 6.29
C ASN A 17 3.79 10.71 5.64
N ARG A 18 3.78 10.86 4.30
CA ARG A 18 2.60 11.37 3.59
C ARG A 18 1.41 10.43 3.71
N ALA A 19 1.61 9.14 3.44
CA ALA A 19 0.57 8.12 3.56
C ALA A 19 -0.04 8.07 4.98
N ILE A 20 0.79 8.15 6.02
CA ILE A 20 0.32 8.20 7.42
C ILE A 20 -0.57 9.43 7.66
N LYS A 21 -0.18 10.61 7.15
CA LYS A 21 -0.99 11.83 7.27
C LYS A 21 -2.34 11.67 6.56
N ASP A 22 -2.32 11.14 5.35
CA ASP A 22 -3.55 10.94 4.56
C ASP A 22 -4.48 9.93 5.26
N VAL A 23 -3.94 8.83 5.81
CA VAL A 23 -4.71 7.85 6.60
C VAL A 23 -5.35 8.50 7.84
N ARG A 24 -4.64 9.42 8.52
CA ARG A 24 -5.23 10.18 9.64
C ARG A 24 -6.37 11.09 9.19
N LEU A 25 -6.23 11.76 8.04
CA LEU A 25 -7.30 12.58 7.48
C LEU A 25 -8.52 11.74 7.09
N ILE A 26 -8.31 10.56 6.52
CA ILE A 26 -9.39 9.60 6.26
C ILE A 26 -10.08 9.19 7.59
N GLY A 27 -9.30 8.95 8.65
CA GLY A 27 -9.84 8.67 9.98
C GLY A 27 -10.77 9.76 10.53
N ASN A 28 -10.50 11.04 10.21
CA ASN A 28 -11.35 12.15 10.63
C ASN A 28 -12.76 12.11 10.01
N LEU A 29 -12.94 11.40 8.88
CA LEU A 29 -14.25 11.19 8.26
C LEU A 29 -15.19 10.35 9.13
N ALA A 30 -14.67 9.64 10.14
CA ALA A 30 -15.48 8.88 11.08
C ALA A 30 -16.37 9.77 11.97
N ASN A 31 -16.14 11.09 11.98
CA ASN A 31 -16.93 12.06 12.75
C ASN A 31 -18.36 12.19 12.19
N LYS A 32 -19.30 11.42 12.75
CA LYS A 32 -20.72 11.43 12.38
C LYS A 32 -21.45 12.76 12.66
N ASN A 33 -20.86 13.66 13.45
CA ASN A 33 -21.44 15.00 13.63
C ASN A 33 -21.17 15.91 12.44
N SER A 34 -20.12 15.64 11.67
CA SER A 34 -19.72 16.45 10.50
C SER A 34 -20.08 15.79 9.17
N TYR A 35 -20.26 14.47 9.15
CA TYR A 35 -20.48 13.70 7.94
C TYR A 35 -21.54 12.64 8.14
N ASP A 36 -22.31 12.39 7.09
CA ASP A 36 -23.17 11.21 6.98
C ASP A 36 -22.47 10.16 6.12
N TYR A 37 -22.38 8.93 6.63
CA TYR A 37 -21.82 7.79 5.94
C TYR A 37 -22.43 6.51 6.47
N THR A 38 -22.56 5.53 5.59
CA THR A 38 -22.99 4.20 5.96
C THR A 38 -21.80 3.34 6.38
N ASP A 39 -22.07 2.28 7.13
CA ASP A 39 -21.05 1.28 7.43
C ASP A 39 -20.48 0.63 6.15
N ASP A 40 -21.24 0.64 5.04
CA ASP A 40 -20.77 0.16 3.75
C ASP A 40 -19.73 1.08 3.11
N ASP A 41 -19.90 2.39 3.24
CA ASP A 41 -18.93 3.38 2.76
C ASP A 41 -17.59 3.22 3.50
N ALA A 42 -17.64 3.09 4.82
CA ALA A 42 -16.46 2.81 5.64
C ALA A 42 -15.75 1.51 5.19
N ARG A 43 -16.51 0.43 4.98
CA ARG A 43 -15.95 -0.85 4.48
C ARG A 43 -15.29 -0.69 3.11
N LYS A 44 -15.93 0.02 2.17
CA LYS A 44 -15.38 0.26 0.83
C LYS A 44 -14.06 1.04 0.89
N ILE A 45 -13.99 2.09 1.72
CA ILE A 45 -12.78 2.89 1.93
C ILE A 45 -11.63 1.99 2.41
N PHE A 46 -11.83 1.22 3.47
CA PHE A 46 -10.76 0.40 4.03
C PHE A 46 -10.37 -0.79 3.15
N ARG A 47 -11.32 -1.38 2.42
CA ARG A 47 -11.02 -2.41 1.42
C ARG A 47 -10.11 -1.88 0.30
N ALA A 48 -10.38 -0.67 -0.19
CA ALA A 48 -9.55 -0.04 -1.21
C ALA A 48 -8.13 0.23 -0.70
N LEU A 49 -8.00 0.80 0.51
CA LEU A 49 -6.70 1.05 1.14
C LEU A 49 -5.91 -0.25 1.36
N GLN A 50 -6.56 -1.28 1.90
CA GLN A 50 -5.92 -2.57 2.16
C GLN A 50 -5.42 -3.22 0.86
N LYS A 51 -6.22 -3.19 -0.22
CA LYS A 51 -5.81 -3.71 -1.53
C LYS A 51 -4.53 -3.06 -2.05
N GLU A 52 -4.42 -1.74 -1.95
CA GLU A 52 -3.23 -1.02 -2.40
C GLU A 52 -2.00 -1.30 -1.52
N ILE A 53 -2.19 -1.40 -0.20
CA ILE A 53 -1.11 -1.78 0.72
C ILE A 53 -0.59 -3.18 0.42
N GLU A 54 -1.48 -4.16 0.21
CA GLU A 54 -1.07 -5.53 -0.14
C GLU A 54 -0.37 -5.58 -1.51
N ALA A 55 -0.86 -4.83 -2.51
CA ALA A 55 -0.19 -4.73 -3.81
C ALA A 55 1.22 -4.12 -3.69
N ALA A 56 1.40 -3.10 -2.85
CA ALA A 56 2.71 -2.53 -2.57
C ALA A 56 3.64 -3.53 -1.85
N LYS A 57 3.11 -4.25 -0.85
CA LYS A 57 3.84 -5.27 -0.10
C LYS A 57 4.30 -6.42 -0.99
N ALA A 58 3.44 -6.92 -1.89
CA ALA A 58 3.78 -7.96 -2.86
C ALA A 58 5.01 -7.58 -3.71
N ARG A 59 5.10 -6.33 -4.16
CA ARG A 59 6.27 -5.81 -4.90
C ARG A 59 7.57 -5.82 -4.09
N PHE A 60 7.50 -5.58 -2.78
CA PHE A 60 8.66 -5.65 -1.88
C PHE A 60 9.07 -7.08 -1.54
N MET A 61 8.10 -8.00 -1.45
CA MET A 61 8.33 -9.40 -1.12
C MET A 61 8.71 -10.25 -2.32
N GLY A 62 8.75 -9.66 -3.53
CA GLY A 62 9.10 -10.37 -4.76
C GLY A 62 7.94 -11.20 -5.33
N ASP A 63 6.72 -11.01 -4.83
CA ASP A 63 5.50 -11.70 -5.29
C ASP A 63 4.92 -10.99 -6.53
N ALA A 64 5.82 -10.58 -7.43
CA ALA A 64 5.49 -10.12 -8.76
C ALA A 64 5.44 -11.35 -9.66
N GLY A 65 4.26 -11.63 -10.21
CA GLY A 65 3.94 -12.80 -11.01
C GLY A 65 5.00 -13.19 -12.05
N GLY A 66 5.13 -14.51 -12.22
CA GLY A 66 5.53 -15.17 -13.45
C GLY A 66 6.86 -14.71 -14.05
N ARG A 67 7.96 -15.32 -13.60
CA ARG A 67 8.90 -15.82 -14.60
C ARG A 67 8.29 -17.09 -15.17
N ASP A 68 7.78 -16.98 -16.38
CA ASP A 68 7.76 -18.12 -17.30
C ASP A 68 9.20 -18.62 -17.49
N SER A 69 9.38 -19.91 -17.81
CA SER A 69 10.63 -20.72 -17.92
C SER A 69 11.27 -21.20 -16.60
N ASP A 70 11.43 -22.50 -16.29
CA ASP A 70 11.23 -23.73 -17.07
C ASP A 70 10.66 -24.84 -16.15
N PHE A 71 9.63 -25.52 -16.63
CA PHE A 71 9.30 -26.86 -16.15
C PHE A 71 10.40 -27.83 -16.59
N ARG A 72 10.96 -28.59 -15.66
CA ARG A 72 11.79 -29.77 -15.96
C ARG A 72 11.21 -30.99 -15.25
N LEU A 73 11.06 -32.06 -16.01
CA LEU A 73 11.05 -33.42 -15.51
C LEU A 73 12.47 -33.94 -15.66
N GLU A 74 13.09 -34.39 -14.57
CA GLU A 74 14.11 -35.42 -14.63
C GLU A 74 13.88 -36.40 -13.47
N ASP A 75 14.12 -37.68 -13.76
CA ASP A 75 13.60 -38.90 -13.12
C ASP A 75 13.74 -39.03 -11.59
#